data_AF-A0A9P9KV15-F1
#
_entry.id   AF-A0A9P9KV15-F1
#
_cell.length_a   1.000
_cell.length_b   1.000
_cell.length_c   1.000
_cell.angle_alpha   90.00
_cell.angle_beta   90.00
_cell.angle_gamma   90.00
#
_symmetry.space_group_name_H-M   'P 1'
#
loop_
_entity.id
_entity.type
_entity.pdbx_description
1 polymer ?
#
loop_
_entity_poly.entity_id
_entity_poly.type
_entity_poly.pdbx_seq_one_letter_code
_entity_poly.pdbx_strand_id
1 'polypeptide(L)'
;IRGGLIGWYGGILGYTGIEIYQWKWGATRSSISSAIAYTLRLLAEKHPAEFTELVDEALPGWTDAHSPDEFFGLTFDPWAIPSLSEVDESTGNRYREKLYFSAAAVAVRFLKQLPKHRRLQIRNIIINEDRLAVGCPEGHVLGLIPFCRENPRLRVEQRVNLWRNLLLRMEIPRIGGAIKLAELGHDNEYDHQLGLYTVSSALASWGFHVMEVMGEGMPAGTFSFVLDGDPDLNLSSDLFDTLVHPTVAWLKAYAECSSQGLFPQPYRDIFYIPTATYLQGIEPLLGGASFLKTNFNVGQPWDYKKLVE
;
A
#
# COMPACT_ATOMS: atom_id res chain seq x y z
N ILE A 1 22.17 16.99 9.73
CA ILE A 1 21.52 16.01 8.82
C ILE A 1 22.16 14.62 8.98
N ARG A 2 22.64 14.27 10.19
CA ARG A 2 23.21 12.96 10.50
C ARG A 2 22.25 12.27 11.47
N GLY A 3 21.62 11.17 11.06
CA GLY A 3 20.83 10.30 11.94
C GLY A 3 19.31 10.25 11.70
N GLY A 4 18.68 11.30 11.15
CA GLY A 4 17.21 11.36 11.02
C GLY A 4 16.63 10.59 9.83
N LEU A 5 17.16 10.82 8.62
CA LEU A 5 16.70 10.12 7.42
C LEU A 5 17.09 8.63 7.44
N ILE A 6 18.30 8.32 7.93
CA ILE A 6 18.90 6.99 7.83
C ILE A 6 18.50 6.07 9.00
N GLY A 7 18.19 6.61 10.19
CA GLY A 7 17.50 5.83 11.22
C GLY A 7 16.09 5.39 10.77
N TRP A 8 15.45 6.19 9.91
CA TRP A 8 14.27 5.76 9.15
C TRP A 8 14.64 4.66 8.13
N TYR A 9 15.78 4.75 7.42
CA TYR A 9 16.25 3.71 6.48
C TYR A 9 16.66 2.36 7.12
N GLY A 10 17.20 2.35 8.34
CA GLY A 10 17.41 1.13 9.12
C GLY A 10 16.09 0.47 9.57
N GLY A 11 15.03 1.27 9.75
CA GLY A 11 13.67 0.79 9.97
C GLY A 11 12.93 0.40 8.68
N ILE A 12 13.40 0.86 7.52
CA ILE A 12 12.93 0.50 6.17
C ILE A 12 13.39 -0.91 5.78
N LEU A 13 14.56 -1.33 6.30
CA LEU A 13 15.08 -2.69 6.18
C LEU A 13 14.83 -3.53 7.45
N GLY A 14 14.32 -2.89 8.50
CA GLY A 14 14.05 -3.47 9.81
C GLY A 14 12.60 -3.88 9.96
N TYR A 15 12.40 -5.17 10.20
CA TYR A 15 11.14 -5.80 10.61
C TYR A 15 10.21 -4.87 11.44
N THR A 16 8.93 -4.78 11.02
CA THR A 16 7.74 -4.30 11.76
C THR A 16 7.40 -2.80 11.77
N GLY A 17 8.05 -1.94 10.97
CA GLY A 17 7.78 -0.50 11.00
C GLY A 17 6.99 0.05 9.83
N ILE A 18 7.56 -0.04 8.63
CA ILE A 18 7.01 0.54 7.39
C ILE A 18 7.56 -0.33 6.27
N GLU A 19 6.68 -0.97 5.50
CA GLU A 19 7.07 -1.79 4.34
C GLU A 19 7.76 -0.91 3.28
N ILE A 20 9.08 -0.76 3.34
CA ILE A 20 9.86 -0.04 2.32
C ILE A 20 10.96 -0.93 1.74
N TYR A 21 10.63 -2.19 1.50
CA TYR A 21 11.25 -2.91 0.40
C TYR A 21 10.44 -2.64 -0.87
N GLN A 22 10.60 -1.43 -1.44
CA GLN A 22 10.06 -1.14 -2.76
C GLN A 22 11.01 -1.71 -3.80
N TRP A 23 10.71 -2.93 -4.24
CA TRP A 23 11.35 -3.60 -5.36
C TRP A 23 10.95 -2.91 -6.66
N LYS A 24 11.66 -1.82 -6.98
CA LYS A 24 11.97 -1.23 -8.29
C LYS A 24 12.62 0.14 -8.06
N TRP A 25 13.95 0.22 -8.20
CA TRP A 25 14.65 1.50 -8.39
C TRP A 25 14.60 1.99 -9.85
N GLY A 26 13.45 1.76 -10.51
CA GLY A 26 13.24 2.10 -11.91
C GLY A 26 11.82 1.80 -12.39
N ALA A 27 11.22 2.78 -13.07
CA ALA A 27 9.89 2.75 -13.70
C ALA A 27 8.72 2.18 -12.85
N THR A 28 8.76 2.36 -11.53
CA THR A 28 7.54 2.48 -10.73
C THR A 28 7.07 3.93 -10.84
N ARG A 29 5.84 4.14 -11.32
CA ARG A 29 5.29 5.48 -11.59
C ARG A 29 4.71 6.17 -10.34
N SER A 30 4.99 5.62 -9.15
CA SER A 30 4.80 6.35 -7.90
C SER A 30 5.81 7.50 -7.81
N SER A 31 5.29 8.71 -7.59
CA SER A 31 6.09 9.92 -7.42
C SER A 31 7.07 9.80 -6.24
N ILE A 32 6.69 9.04 -5.21
CA ILE A 32 7.52 8.77 -4.03
C ILE A 32 8.68 7.83 -4.40
N SER A 33 8.42 6.69 -5.05
CA SER A 33 9.48 5.75 -5.47
C SER A 33 10.47 6.42 -6.43
N SER A 34 9.97 7.27 -7.34
CA SER A 34 10.80 8.06 -8.24
C SER A 34 11.66 9.09 -7.50
N ALA A 35 11.11 9.76 -6.49
CA ALA A 35 11.85 10.72 -5.66
C ALA A 35 12.92 10.03 -4.80
N ILE A 36 12.63 8.83 -4.25
CA ILE A 36 13.61 8.06 -3.48
C ILE A 36 14.71 7.55 -4.42
N ALA A 37 14.37 6.98 -5.59
CA ALA A 37 15.33 6.54 -6.58
C ALA A 37 16.28 7.69 -7.01
N TYR A 38 15.69 8.87 -7.25
CA TYR A 38 16.45 10.08 -7.57
C TYR A 38 17.38 10.50 -6.43
N THR A 39 16.90 10.48 -5.19
CA THR A 39 17.68 10.86 -4.01
C THR A 39 18.83 9.88 -3.75
N LEU A 40 18.61 8.58 -3.94
CA LEU A 40 19.65 7.56 -3.80
C LEU A 40 20.71 7.69 -4.89
N ARG A 41 20.31 7.98 -6.14
CA ARG A 41 21.26 8.28 -7.22
C ARG A 41 22.08 9.53 -6.92
N LEU A 42 21.45 10.59 -6.41
CA LEU A 42 22.15 11.79 -5.96
C LEU A 42 23.14 11.49 -4.82
N LEU A 43 22.80 10.59 -3.90
CA LEU A 43 23.69 10.18 -2.81
C LEU A 43 24.88 9.38 -3.35
N ALA A 44 24.65 8.41 -4.24
CA ALA A 44 25.70 7.65 -4.91
C ALA A 44 26.66 8.56 -5.68
N GLU A 45 26.14 9.58 -6.39
CA GLU A 45 26.94 10.55 -7.13
C GLU A 45 27.75 11.50 -6.24
N LYS A 46 27.14 12.06 -5.19
CA LYS A 46 27.75 13.12 -4.38
C LYS A 46 28.54 12.61 -3.18
N HIS A 47 28.20 11.43 -2.68
CA HIS A 47 28.76 10.84 -1.46
C HIS A 47 28.99 9.33 -1.64
N PRO A 48 29.84 8.90 -2.60
CA PRO A 48 29.98 7.48 -2.97
C PRO A 48 30.47 6.58 -1.82
N ALA A 49 31.34 7.09 -0.94
CA ALA A 49 31.81 6.33 0.22
C ALA A 49 30.69 6.08 1.25
N GLU A 50 29.87 7.11 1.51
CA GLU A 50 28.70 6.99 2.40
C GLU A 50 27.65 6.06 1.79
N PHE A 51 27.41 6.17 0.48
CA PHE A 51 26.51 5.26 -0.23
C PHE A 51 26.98 3.79 -0.16
N THR A 52 28.28 3.55 -0.33
CA THR A 52 28.88 2.20 -0.23
C THR A 52 28.70 1.61 1.16
N GLU A 53 29.02 2.39 2.20
CA GLU A 53 28.84 1.98 3.61
C GLU A 53 27.37 1.66 3.92
N LEU A 54 26.44 2.47 3.39
CA LEU A 54 25.00 2.24 3.56
C LEU A 54 24.51 1.01 2.81
N VAL A 55 25.06 0.71 1.63
CA VAL A 55 24.74 -0.52 0.89
C VAL A 55 25.22 -1.74 1.67
N ASP A 56 26.42 -1.70 2.26
CA ASP A 56 26.93 -2.80 3.10
C ASP A 56 26.19 -2.92 4.44
N GLU A 57 25.73 -1.81 5.03
CA GLU A 57 24.88 -1.86 6.21
C GLU A 57 23.54 -2.55 5.90
N ALA A 58 22.97 -2.24 4.72
CA ALA A 58 21.73 -2.81 4.23
C ALA A 58 21.85 -4.28 3.79
N LEU A 59 22.96 -4.61 3.13
CA LEU A 59 23.29 -5.91 2.55
C LEU A 59 24.73 -6.27 2.97
N PRO A 60 24.93 -6.85 4.17
CA PRO A 60 26.26 -7.15 4.69
C PRO A 60 27.09 -8.01 3.73
N GLY A 61 28.26 -7.51 3.33
CA GLY A 61 29.19 -8.18 2.41
C GLY A 61 28.84 -8.01 0.93
N TRP A 62 27.91 -7.11 0.58
CA TRP A 62 27.54 -6.83 -0.80
C TRP A 62 28.72 -6.30 -1.60
N THR A 63 29.44 -5.31 -1.05
CA THR A 63 30.52 -4.63 -1.79
C THR A 63 31.79 -5.48 -1.94
N ASP A 64 31.87 -6.60 -1.22
CA ASP A 64 32.92 -7.61 -1.40
C ASP A 64 32.77 -8.38 -2.73
N ALA A 65 31.54 -8.46 -3.26
CA ALA A 65 31.21 -9.26 -4.44
C ALA A 65 30.59 -8.45 -5.59
N HIS A 66 30.04 -7.26 -5.31
CA HIS A 66 29.28 -6.45 -6.26
C HIS A 66 29.69 -4.98 -6.20
N SER A 67 29.58 -4.25 -7.32
CA SER A 67 29.71 -2.80 -7.24
C SER A 67 28.51 -2.18 -6.49
N PRO A 68 28.68 -1.06 -5.77
CA PRO A 68 27.56 -0.33 -5.18
C PRO A 68 26.51 0.09 -6.22
N ASP A 69 26.92 0.37 -7.46
CA ASP A 69 26.01 0.78 -8.55
C ASP A 69 25.07 -0.35 -8.99
N GLU A 70 25.47 -1.62 -8.83
CA GLU A 70 24.60 -2.78 -9.07
C GLU A 70 23.38 -2.81 -8.13
N PHE A 71 23.42 -2.06 -7.01
CA PHE A 71 22.27 -1.88 -6.13
C PHE A 71 21.05 -1.32 -6.87
N PHE A 72 21.26 -0.42 -7.84
CA PHE A 72 20.16 0.10 -8.67
C PHE A 72 19.62 -0.93 -9.67
N GLY A 73 20.41 -1.98 -9.94
CA GLY A 73 20.10 -3.13 -10.80
C GLY A 73 19.42 -4.30 -10.07
N LEU A 74 19.26 -4.23 -8.74
CA LEU A 74 18.42 -5.13 -7.94
C LEU A 74 16.94 -4.88 -8.27
N THR A 75 16.54 -5.25 -9.48
CA THR A 75 15.24 -4.89 -10.07
C THR A 75 14.38 -6.13 -10.23
N PHE A 76 13.52 -6.40 -9.25
CA PHE A 76 12.33 -7.21 -9.49
C PHE A 76 11.14 -6.28 -9.67
N ASP A 77 10.19 -6.61 -10.54
CA ASP A 77 8.88 -5.96 -10.47
C ASP A 77 8.31 -6.16 -9.04
N PRO A 78 7.60 -5.20 -8.43
CA PRO A 78 7.01 -5.38 -7.10
C PRO A 78 6.16 -6.66 -6.99
N TRP A 79 5.46 -6.99 -8.07
CA TRP A 79 4.61 -8.17 -8.23
C TRP A 79 5.34 -9.41 -8.78
N ALA A 80 6.66 -9.38 -8.97
CA ALA A 80 7.41 -10.55 -9.41
C ALA A 80 7.67 -11.48 -8.22
N ILE A 81 7.41 -12.77 -8.43
CA ILE A 81 7.78 -13.81 -7.46
C ILE A 81 9.13 -14.37 -7.92
N PRO A 82 10.24 -14.08 -7.21
CA PRO A 82 11.55 -14.57 -7.60
C PRO A 82 11.64 -16.10 -7.44
N SER A 83 12.45 -16.72 -8.29
CA SER A 83 12.76 -18.15 -8.22
C SER A 83 13.68 -18.45 -7.05
N LEU A 84 13.75 -19.72 -6.63
CA LEU A 84 14.63 -20.14 -5.54
C LEU A 84 16.11 -19.79 -5.79
N SER A 85 16.57 -19.84 -7.04
CA SER A 85 17.94 -19.51 -7.41
C SER A 85 18.21 -18.00 -7.47
N GLU A 86 17.18 -17.18 -7.57
CA GLU A 86 17.28 -15.70 -7.54
C GLU A 86 17.23 -15.15 -6.11
N VAL A 87 16.96 -16.02 -5.14
CA VAL A 87 16.72 -15.72 -3.73
C VAL A 87 17.93 -16.31 -2.98
N ASP A 88 19.05 -15.57 -2.95
CA ASP A 88 20.27 -15.95 -2.22
C ASP A 88 19.95 -16.22 -0.74
N GLU A 89 20.65 -17.16 -0.09
CA GLU A 89 20.52 -17.46 1.34
C GLU A 89 20.71 -16.21 2.22
N SER A 90 21.50 -15.22 1.78
CA SER A 90 21.74 -13.96 2.49
C SER A 90 20.53 -13.00 2.50
N THR A 91 19.72 -13.00 1.44
CA THR A 91 18.59 -12.07 1.24
C THR A 91 17.22 -12.75 1.23
N GLY A 92 17.17 -14.08 1.15
CA GLY A 92 16.02 -14.78 0.62
C GLY A 92 15.26 -15.70 1.58
N ASN A 93 15.96 -16.31 2.53
CA ASN A 93 15.34 -17.27 3.46
C ASN A 93 14.46 -16.60 4.53
N ARG A 94 14.71 -15.34 4.89
CA ARG A 94 13.92 -14.63 5.93
C ARG A 94 12.51 -14.18 5.49
N TYR A 95 12.20 -14.24 4.19
CA TYR A 95 10.93 -13.73 3.62
C TYR A 95 9.87 -14.82 3.44
N ARG A 96 10.28 -16.05 3.11
CA ARG A 96 9.35 -17.17 2.91
C ARG A 96 8.69 -17.65 4.21
N GLU A 97 9.30 -17.36 5.35
CA GLU A 97 8.88 -17.95 6.62
C GLU A 97 7.70 -17.23 7.28
N LYS A 98 7.33 -15.99 6.88
CA LYS A 98 6.38 -15.19 7.67
C LYS A 98 5.26 -14.47 6.91
N LEU A 99 5.33 -14.33 5.59
CA LEU A 99 4.32 -13.58 4.81
C LEU A 99 3.98 -14.28 3.49
N TYR A 100 2.74 -14.11 3.02
CA TYR A 100 2.26 -14.69 1.77
C TYR A 100 2.76 -13.88 0.55
N PHE A 101 2.79 -14.51 -0.63
CA PHE A 101 2.80 -13.78 -1.89
C PHE A 101 1.39 -13.28 -2.18
N SER A 102 1.28 -12.05 -2.69
CA SER A 102 -0.03 -11.50 -3.04
C SER A 102 -0.69 -12.31 -4.15
N ALA A 103 -2.02 -12.39 -4.12
CA ALA A 103 -2.78 -13.10 -5.14
C ALA A 103 -2.57 -12.48 -6.53
N ALA A 104 -2.38 -11.16 -6.62
CA ALA A 104 -2.04 -10.47 -7.86
C ALA A 104 -0.68 -10.93 -8.42
N ALA A 105 0.35 -11.04 -7.58
CA ALA A 105 1.67 -11.52 -8.00
C ALA A 105 1.61 -12.96 -8.55
N VAL A 106 0.84 -13.82 -7.88
CA VAL A 106 0.59 -15.20 -8.34
C VAL A 106 -0.13 -15.21 -9.68
N ALA A 107 -1.17 -14.37 -9.86
CA ALA A 107 -1.91 -14.26 -11.11
C ALA A 107 -1.02 -13.77 -12.27
N VAL A 108 -0.16 -12.78 -12.03
CA VAL A 108 0.81 -12.29 -13.02
C VAL A 108 1.77 -13.40 -13.43
N ARG A 109 2.33 -14.14 -12.47
CA ARG A 109 3.22 -15.28 -12.77
C ARG A 109 2.51 -16.36 -13.59
N PHE A 110 1.28 -16.71 -13.22
CA PHE A 110 0.47 -17.68 -13.96
C PHE A 110 0.24 -17.23 -15.41
N LEU A 111 -0.16 -15.97 -15.63
CA LEU A 111 -0.36 -15.44 -16.98
C LEU A 111 0.94 -15.42 -17.80
N LYS A 112 2.08 -15.06 -17.20
CA LYS A 112 3.40 -15.10 -17.86
C LYS A 112 3.74 -16.50 -18.39
N GLN A 113 3.33 -17.57 -17.69
CA GLN A 113 3.58 -18.96 -18.07
C GLN A 113 2.64 -19.48 -19.18
N LEU A 114 1.53 -18.80 -19.45
CA LEU A 114 0.58 -19.23 -20.47
C LEU A 114 0.96 -18.72 -21.87
N PRO A 115 0.84 -19.57 -22.91
CA PRO A 115 0.91 -19.11 -24.29
C PRO A 115 -0.19 -18.07 -24.59
N LYS A 116 0.12 -17.11 -25.46
CA LYS A 116 -0.79 -16.00 -25.84
C LYS A 116 -2.21 -16.47 -26.20
N HIS A 117 -2.33 -17.54 -27.00
CA HIS A 117 -3.64 -18.05 -27.41
C HIS A 117 -4.51 -18.49 -26.22
N ARG A 118 -3.92 -19.00 -25.12
CA ARG A 118 -4.66 -19.35 -23.90
C ARG A 118 -5.02 -18.10 -23.10
N ARG A 119 -4.10 -17.14 -22.97
CA ARG A 119 -4.38 -15.86 -22.29
C ARG A 119 -5.56 -15.13 -22.92
N LEU A 120 -5.67 -15.15 -24.25
CA LEU A 120 -6.78 -14.57 -25.01
C LEU A 120 -8.12 -15.31 -24.83
N GLN A 121 -8.15 -16.49 -24.20
CA GLN A 121 -9.40 -17.20 -23.86
C GLN A 121 -9.89 -16.90 -22.43
N ILE A 122 -9.02 -16.39 -21.56
CA ILE A 122 -9.41 -16.02 -20.19
C ILE A 122 -10.33 -14.80 -20.26
N ARG A 123 -11.40 -14.83 -19.46
CA ARG A 123 -12.41 -13.76 -19.43
C ARG A 123 -12.49 -13.09 -18.08
N ASN A 124 -12.33 -13.82 -16.99
CA ASN A 124 -12.49 -13.30 -15.64
C ASN A 124 -11.33 -13.79 -14.76
N ILE A 125 -10.76 -12.88 -13.98
CA ILE A 125 -9.82 -13.18 -12.89
C ILE A 125 -10.34 -12.46 -11.65
N ILE A 126 -10.49 -13.19 -10.55
CA ILE A 126 -10.80 -12.63 -9.24
C ILE A 126 -9.54 -12.79 -8.38
N ILE A 127 -9.04 -11.67 -7.87
CA ILE A 127 -7.86 -11.60 -7.02
C ILE A 127 -8.36 -11.36 -5.61
N ASN A 128 -8.13 -12.32 -4.71
CA ASN A 128 -8.50 -12.20 -3.32
C ASN A 128 -7.25 -11.90 -2.49
N GLU A 129 -7.05 -10.63 -2.14
CA GLU A 129 -6.03 -10.18 -1.20
C GLU A 129 -6.63 -10.20 0.21
N ASP A 130 -6.76 -11.41 0.79
CA ASP A 130 -7.48 -11.65 2.05
C ASP A 130 -6.54 -11.88 3.25
N ARG A 131 -5.23 -11.76 3.03
CA ARG A 131 -4.16 -11.90 4.03
C ARG A 131 -3.04 -10.91 3.72
N LEU A 132 -2.22 -10.62 4.72
CA LEU A 132 -0.99 -9.85 4.53
C LEU A 132 -0.07 -10.55 3.52
N ALA A 133 0.43 -9.75 2.58
CA ALA A 133 1.38 -10.18 1.58
C ALA A 133 2.56 -9.21 1.52
N VAL A 134 3.72 -9.72 1.13
CA VAL A 134 4.95 -8.92 1.04
C VAL A 134 4.82 -7.86 -0.06
N GLY A 135 5.31 -6.64 0.21
CA GLY A 135 5.67 -5.68 -0.83
C GLY A 135 4.56 -4.72 -1.28
N CYS A 136 3.68 -4.27 -0.37
CA CYS A 136 2.53 -3.41 -0.71
C CYS A 136 1.61 -4.03 -1.78
N PRO A 137 0.88 -5.10 -1.43
CA PRO A 137 0.13 -5.92 -2.39
C PRO A 137 -0.97 -5.17 -3.17
N GLU A 138 -1.43 -4.02 -2.68
CA GLU A 138 -2.41 -3.18 -3.36
C GLU A 138 -1.90 -2.68 -4.73
N GLY A 139 -0.59 -2.45 -4.86
CA GLY A 139 0.03 -2.02 -6.12
C GLY A 139 0.33 -3.16 -7.10
N HIS A 140 0.27 -4.42 -6.66
CA HIS A 140 0.71 -5.55 -7.49
C HIS A 140 -0.15 -5.78 -8.74
N VAL A 141 -1.38 -5.28 -8.74
CA VAL A 141 -2.29 -5.35 -9.89
C VAL A 141 -1.84 -4.51 -11.07
N LEU A 142 -0.90 -3.58 -10.89
CA LEU A 142 -0.22 -2.89 -12.00
C LEU A 142 0.43 -3.89 -12.97
N GLY A 143 0.90 -5.03 -12.46
CA GLY A 143 1.45 -6.11 -13.27
C GLY A 143 0.46 -6.77 -14.22
N LEU A 144 -0.85 -6.52 -14.06
CA LEU A 144 -1.90 -7.06 -14.91
C LEU A 144 -2.26 -6.16 -16.10
N ILE A 145 -1.82 -4.90 -16.09
CA ILE A 145 -2.11 -3.93 -17.17
C ILE A 145 -1.73 -4.48 -18.56
N PRO A 146 -0.55 -5.10 -18.78
CA PRO A 146 -0.21 -5.62 -20.10
C PRO A 146 -1.16 -6.71 -20.59
N PHE A 147 -1.70 -7.53 -19.68
CA PHE A 147 -2.63 -8.61 -20.03
C PHE A 147 -4.04 -8.09 -20.31
N CYS A 148 -4.49 -7.07 -19.57
CA CYS A 148 -5.75 -6.38 -19.86
C CYS A 148 -5.69 -5.63 -21.21
N ARG A 149 -4.52 -5.10 -21.58
CA ARG A 149 -4.28 -4.53 -22.92
C ARG A 149 -4.24 -5.58 -24.03
N GLU A 150 -3.60 -6.74 -23.77
CA GLU A 150 -3.53 -7.85 -24.73
C GLU A 150 -4.91 -8.47 -25.00
N ASN A 151 -5.76 -8.55 -23.97
CA ASN A 151 -7.08 -9.15 -24.04
C ASN A 151 -8.16 -8.16 -23.55
N PRO A 152 -8.77 -7.36 -24.44
CA PRO A 152 -9.82 -6.40 -24.07
C PRO A 152 -11.09 -7.04 -23.48
N ARG A 153 -11.24 -8.38 -23.58
CA ARG A 153 -12.35 -9.15 -22.98
C ARG A 153 -12.00 -9.69 -21.60
N LEU A 154 -10.78 -9.48 -21.12
CA LEU A 154 -10.39 -9.82 -19.76
C LEU A 154 -11.00 -8.81 -18.79
N ARG A 155 -11.67 -9.32 -17.76
CA ARG A 155 -12.17 -8.59 -16.60
C ARG A 155 -11.41 -9.07 -15.37
N VAL A 156 -10.89 -8.14 -14.61
CA VAL A 156 -10.17 -8.40 -13.36
C VAL A 156 -10.90 -7.71 -12.22
N GLU A 157 -11.21 -8.47 -11.18
CA GLU A 157 -11.77 -7.96 -9.94
C GLU A 157 -10.76 -8.18 -8.81
N GLN A 158 -10.26 -7.11 -8.21
CA GLN A 158 -9.41 -7.20 -7.03
C GLN A 158 -10.23 -6.95 -5.78
N ARG A 159 -10.28 -7.95 -4.90
CA ARG A 159 -10.91 -7.88 -3.59
C ARG A 159 -9.81 -7.71 -2.55
N VAL A 160 -9.83 -6.61 -1.81
CA VAL A 160 -8.89 -6.34 -0.71
C VAL A 160 -9.68 -6.40 0.58
N ASN A 161 -9.32 -7.33 1.47
CA ASN A 161 -10.02 -7.50 2.73
C ASN A 161 -9.65 -6.38 3.71
N LEU A 162 -10.67 -5.66 4.20
CA LEU A 162 -10.52 -4.53 5.10
C LEU A 162 -9.80 -4.94 6.39
N TRP A 163 -10.20 -6.04 7.01
CA TRP A 163 -9.72 -6.43 8.34
C TRP A 163 -8.40 -7.21 8.32
N ARG A 164 -8.32 -8.24 7.48
CA ARG A 164 -7.23 -9.22 7.44
C ARG A 164 -6.07 -8.82 6.54
N ASN A 165 -6.24 -7.78 5.72
CA ASN A 165 -5.21 -7.26 4.85
C ASN A 165 -4.98 -5.76 5.13
N LEU A 166 -5.97 -4.91 4.83
CA LEU A 166 -5.75 -3.46 4.78
C LEU A 166 -5.44 -2.83 6.16
N LEU A 167 -6.28 -3.08 7.17
CA LEU A 167 -6.12 -2.56 8.53
C LEU A 167 -5.00 -3.28 9.28
N LEU A 168 -4.93 -4.61 9.17
CA LEU A 168 -3.90 -5.41 9.84
C LEU A 168 -2.49 -4.99 9.42
N ARG A 169 -2.29 -4.48 8.20
CA ARG A 169 -1.00 -3.96 7.73
C ARG A 169 -0.53 -2.77 8.55
N MET A 170 -1.46 -1.89 8.94
CA MET A 170 -1.14 -0.68 9.68
C MET A 170 -0.95 -0.94 11.18
N GLU A 171 -1.47 -2.07 11.70
CA GLU A 171 -1.42 -2.43 13.11
C GLU A 171 -0.78 -3.80 13.39
N ILE A 172 0.20 -4.26 12.59
CA ILE A 172 0.91 -5.51 12.93
C ILE A 172 1.42 -5.36 14.36
N PRO A 173 0.87 -6.10 15.35
CA PRO A 173 1.30 -5.92 16.71
C PRO A 173 2.76 -6.35 16.75
N ARG A 174 3.64 -5.51 17.31
CA ARG A 174 4.98 -5.97 17.65
C ARG A 174 4.83 -7.29 18.40
N ILE A 175 5.70 -8.28 18.18
CA ILE A 175 5.59 -9.62 18.77
C ILE A 175 5.32 -9.54 20.29
N GLY A 176 5.95 -8.59 21.00
CA GLY A 176 5.67 -8.33 22.42
C GLY A 176 4.24 -7.88 22.74
N GLY A 177 3.58 -7.12 21.87
CA GLY A 177 2.17 -6.73 22.00
C GLY A 177 1.20 -7.89 21.73
N ALA A 178 1.50 -8.75 20.75
CA ALA A 178 0.70 -9.97 20.49
C ALA A 178 0.78 -10.97 21.66
N ILE A 179 1.97 -11.15 22.23
CA ILE A 179 2.18 -11.99 23.42
C ILE A 179 1.43 -11.40 24.62
N LYS A 180 1.52 -10.09 24.85
CA LYS A 180 0.81 -9.40 25.93
C LYS A 180 -0.71 -9.55 25.82
N LEU A 181 -1.25 -9.41 24.60
CA LEU A 181 -2.69 -9.59 24.33
C LEU A 181 -3.15 -11.05 24.57
N ALA A 182 -2.31 -12.03 24.23
CA ALA A 182 -2.59 -13.44 24.41
C ALA A 182 -2.44 -13.92 25.87
N GLU A 183 -1.50 -13.34 26.64
CA GLU A 183 -1.15 -13.78 28.00
C GLU A 183 -1.92 -13.04 29.10
N LEU A 184 -2.14 -11.73 28.95
CA LEU A 184 -2.77 -10.90 29.99
C LEU A 184 -4.25 -10.64 29.73
N GLY A 185 -4.74 -10.99 28.54
CA GLY A 185 -6.02 -10.47 28.07
C GLY A 185 -5.98 -8.95 27.93
N HIS A 186 -7.16 -8.34 27.86
CA HIS A 186 -7.31 -6.90 27.68
C HIS A 186 -7.10 -6.18 29.01
N ASP A 187 -6.13 -5.26 29.07
CA ASP A 187 -5.76 -4.58 30.32
C ASP A 187 -6.11 -3.08 30.31
N ASN A 188 -6.37 -2.46 29.14
CA ASN A 188 -6.71 -1.03 29.04
C ASN A 188 -7.84 -0.73 28.02
N GLU A 189 -8.65 0.31 28.30
CA GLU A 189 -9.70 0.85 27.39
C GLU A 189 -9.18 1.23 25.99
N TYR A 190 -7.86 1.41 25.84
CA TYR A 190 -7.20 1.76 24.57
C TYR A 190 -6.77 0.54 23.72
N ASP A 191 -6.76 -0.68 24.27
CA ASP A 191 -6.31 -1.89 23.54
C ASP A 191 -7.33 -2.40 22.49
N HIS A 192 -8.50 -1.74 22.40
CA HIS A 192 -9.63 -2.16 21.55
C HIS A 192 -10.00 -1.17 20.46
N GLN A 193 -9.46 0.04 20.47
CA GLN A 193 -9.90 1.09 19.56
C GLN A 193 -8.99 1.13 18.36
N LEU A 194 -9.52 0.71 17.21
CA LEU A 194 -8.90 0.91 15.93
C LEU A 194 -8.65 2.43 15.77
N GLY A 195 -7.39 2.83 15.76
CA GLY A 195 -7.05 4.24 15.76
C GLY A 195 -7.58 4.93 14.51
N LEU A 196 -8.15 6.12 14.67
CA LEU A 196 -8.58 6.93 13.52
C LEU A 196 -7.44 7.08 12.49
N TYR A 197 -6.22 7.27 12.98
CA TYR A 197 -5.00 7.32 12.18
C TYR A 197 -4.80 6.09 11.29
N THR A 198 -4.93 4.90 11.88
CA THR A 198 -4.79 3.62 11.21
C THR A 198 -5.77 3.50 10.06
N VAL A 199 -7.05 3.73 10.33
CA VAL A 199 -8.13 3.61 9.35
C VAL A 199 -7.92 4.57 8.19
N SER A 200 -7.70 5.85 8.51
CA SER A 200 -7.54 6.88 7.47
C SER A 200 -6.29 6.64 6.62
N SER A 201 -5.18 6.21 7.22
CA SER A 201 -3.95 5.94 6.48
C SER A 201 -4.09 4.71 5.57
N ALA A 202 -4.73 3.65 6.05
CA ALA A 202 -4.96 2.45 5.26
C ALA A 202 -5.86 2.75 4.05
N LEU A 203 -6.99 3.40 4.28
CA LEU A 203 -7.95 3.76 3.22
C LEU A 203 -7.35 4.74 2.20
N ALA A 204 -6.58 5.74 2.64
CA ALA A 204 -5.86 6.60 1.71
C ALA A 204 -4.88 5.81 0.85
N SER A 205 -4.01 5.01 1.46
CA SER A 205 -3.03 4.20 0.72
C SER A 205 -3.70 3.31 -0.33
N TRP A 206 -4.79 2.62 0.04
CA TRP A 206 -5.57 1.82 -0.89
C TRP A 206 -6.16 2.68 -2.02
N GLY A 207 -6.80 3.81 -1.70
CA GLY A 207 -7.37 4.74 -2.68
C GLY A 207 -6.31 5.28 -3.65
N PHE A 208 -5.08 5.53 -3.20
CA PHE A 208 -3.98 5.92 -4.08
C PHE A 208 -3.62 4.86 -5.09
N HIS A 209 -3.45 3.62 -4.65
CA HIS A 209 -3.10 2.53 -5.55
C HIS A 209 -4.19 2.27 -6.58
N VAL A 210 -5.45 2.36 -6.15
CA VAL A 210 -6.61 2.31 -7.04
C VAL A 210 -6.48 3.37 -8.14
N MET A 211 -6.23 4.62 -7.78
CA MET A 211 -6.11 5.73 -8.73
C MET A 211 -4.87 5.63 -9.62
N GLU A 212 -3.75 5.13 -9.08
CA GLU A 212 -2.51 4.88 -9.80
C GLU A 212 -2.73 3.84 -10.91
N VAL A 213 -3.41 2.73 -10.62
CA VAL A 213 -3.74 1.69 -11.61
C VAL A 213 -4.52 2.28 -12.79
N MET A 214 -5.46 3.17 -12.51
CA MET A 214 -6.23 3.85 -13.55
C MET A 214 -5.35 4.83 -14.35
N GLY A 215 -4.50 5.61 -13.67
CA GLY A 215 -3.56 6.55 -14.29
C GLY A 215 -2.50 5.88 -15.18
N GLU A 216 -2.10 4.66 -14.84
CA GLU A 216 -1.11 3.86 -15.58
C GLU A 216 -1.65 3.24 -16.88
N GLY A 217 -2.91 3.51 -17.20
CA GLY A 217 -3.55 3.12 -18.45
C GLY A 217 -4.07 1.69 -18.43
N MET A 218 -4.61 1.25 -17.29
CA MET A 218 -5.53 0.12 -17.22
C MET A 218 -6.74 0.41 -18.13
N PRO A 219 -7.10 -0.48 -19.08
CA PRO A 219 -8.22 -0.21 -19.99
C PRO A 219 -9.55 -0.07 -19.24
N ALA A 220 -10.32 0.97 -19.56
CA ALA A 220 -11.61 1.23 -18.92
C ALA A 220 -12.55 0.02 -19.00
N GLY A 221 -13.20 -0.28 -17.87
CA GLY A 221 -14.12 -1.41 -17.73
C GLY A 221 -13.48 -2.80 -17.68
N THR A 222 -12.15 -2.93 -17.83
CA THR A 222 -11.45 -4.22 -17.64
C THR A 222 -11.10 -4.51 -16.19
N PHE A 223 -11.20 -3.53 -15.31
CA PHE A 223 -10.77 -3.64 -13.92
C PHE A 223 -11.80 -3.07 -12.95
N SER A 224 -11.96 -3.71 -11.80
CA SER A 224 -12.72 -3.20 -10.66
C SER A 224 -12.08 -3.61 -9.35
N PHE A 225 -12.22 -2.75 -8.34
CA PHE A 225 -11.79 -2.99 -6.98
C PHE A 225 -13.00 -3.22 -6.08
N VAL A 226 -12.85 -4.12 -5.12
CA VAL A 226 -13.81 -4.41 -4.06
C VAL A 226 -13.09 -4.25 -2.74
N LEU A 227 -13.55 -3.33 -1.90
CA LEU A 227 -13.17 -3.32 -0.50
C LEU A 227 -14.09 -4.31 0.23
N ASP A 228 -13.49 -5.39 0.72
CA ASP A 228 -14.19 -6.55 1.29
C ASP A 228 -14.25 -6.45 2.82
N GLY A 229 -15.45 -6.40 3.38
CA GLY A 229 -15.73 -6.27 4.81
C GLY A 229 -15.73 -7.58 5.60
N ASP A 230 -15.45 -8.73 4.99
CA ASP A 230 -15.39 -9.99 5.72
C ASP A 230 -14.36 -9.94 6.86
N PRO A 231 -14.64 -10.50 8.05
CA PRO A 231 -15.74 -11.41 8.34
C PRO A 231 -17.03 -10.75 8.85
N ASP A 232 -17.01 -9.46 9.18
CA ASP A 232 -18.16 -8.76 9.77
C ASP A 232 -18.54 -7.53 8.96
N LEU A 233 -19.56 -7.70 8.11
CA LEU A 233 -20.07 -6.66 7.24
C LEU A 233 -20.73 -5.51 8.01
N ASN A 234 -21.36 -5.80 9.16
CA ASN A 234 -21.99 -4.77 9.97
C ASN A 234 -20.93 -3.93 10.65
N LEU A 235 -19.90 -4.55 11.22
CA LEU A 235 -18.77 -3.83 11.81
C LEU A 235 -18.04 -2.97 10.76
N SER A 236 -17.94 -3.48 9.52
CA SER A 236 -17.37 -2.72 8.40
C SER A 236 -18.22 -1.49 8.05
N SER A 237 -19.55 -1.64 8.05
CA SER A 237 -20.49 -0.53 7.89
C SER A 237 -20.39 0.48 9.04
N ASP A 238 -20.34 0.01 10.28
CA ASP A 238 -20.24 0.84 11.48
C ASP A 238 -18.93 1.63 11.51
N LEU A 239 -17.82 1.04 11.04
CA LEU A 239 -16.55 1.74 10.88
C LEU A 239 -16.67 2.95 9.93
N PHE A 240 -17.45 2.82 8.85
CA PHE A 240 -17.67 3.94 7.93
C PHE A 240 -18.54 5.03 8.56
N ASP A 241 -19.59 4.65 9.29
CA ASP A 241 -20.49 5.58 9.97
C ASP A 241 -19.83 6.34 11.12
N THR A 242 -19.02 5.64 11.92
CA THR A 242 -18.45 6.19 13.16
C THR A 242 -17.09 6.85 12.98
N LEU A 243 -16.29 6.46 11.97
CA LEU A 243 -14.94 6.98 11.78
C LEU A 243 -14.76 7.66 10.42
N VAL A 244 -15.12 7.01 9.32
CA VAL A 244 -14.81 7.52 7.97
C VAL A 244 -15.61 8.77 7.63
N HIS A 245 -16.95 8.73 7.76
CA HIS A 245 -17.80 9.87 7.43
C HIS A 245 -17.57 11.11 8.29
N PRO A 246 -17.47 11.01 9.63
CA PRO A 246 -17.16 12.16 10.47
C PRO A 246 -15.81 12.78 10.10
N THR A 247 -14.82 11.95 9.79
CA THR A 247 -13.47 12.41 9.42
C THR A 247 -13.48 13.13 8.08
N VAL A 248 -14.14 12.56 7.07
CA VAL A 248 -14.28 13.21 5.75
C VAL A 248 -15.02 14.54 5.88
N ALA A 249 -16.13 14.58 6.63
CA ALA A 249 -16.87 15.82 6.85
C ALA A 249 -16.03 16.86 7.60
N TRP A 250 -15.35 16.47 8.67
CA TRP A 250 -14.47 17.37 9.42
C TRP A 250 -13.34 17.94 8.55
N LEU A 251 -12.67 17.10 7.76
CA LEU A 251 -11.59 17.53 6.87
C LEU A 251 -12.07 18.53 5.80
N LYS A 252 -13.27 18.31 5.24
CA LYS A 252 -13.88 19.21 4.26
C LYS A 252 -14.29 20.54 4.87
N ALA A 253 -14.93 20.51 6.05
CA ALA A 253 -15.29 21.71 6.80
C ALA A 253 -14.05 22.53 7.17
N TYR A 254 -13.00 21.87 7.67
CA TYR A 254 -11.74 22.52 8.00
C TYR A 254 -11.09 23.17 6.78
N ALA A 255 -11.03 22.45 5.65
CA ALA A 255 -10.47 22.98 4.41
C ALA A 255 -11.23 24.24 3.93
N GLU A 256 -12.57 24.22 4.04
CA GLU A 256 -13.40 25.38 3.71
C GLU A 256 -13.14 26.56 4.65
N CYS A 257 -13.21 26.37 5.97
CA CYS A 257 -12.92 27.43 6.94
C CYS A 257 -11.51 28.01 6.78
N SER A 258 -10.52 27.17 6.47
CA SER A 258 -9.15 27.62 6.23
C SER A 258 -9.03 28.44 4.94
N SER A 259 -9.77 28.07 3.88
CA SER A 259 -9.82 28.86 2.64
C SER A 259 -10.44 30.26 2.84
N GLN A 260 -11.30 30.40 3.86
CA GLN A 260 -11.90 31.66 4.28
C GLN A 260 -11.02 32.46 5.27
N GLY A 261 -9.84 31.94 5.63
CA GLY A 261 -8.94 32.58 6.59
C GLY A 261 -9.40 32.47 8.06
N LEU A 262 -10.40 31.63 8.36
CA LEU A 262 -10.90 31.44 9.73
C LEU A 262 -9.97 30.54 10.57
N PHE A 263 -9.20 29.66 9.91
CA PHE A 263 -8.21 28.80 10.55
C PHE A 263 -6.82 28.94 9.91
N PRO A 264 -5.73 28.72 10.69
CA PRO A 264 -4.37 28.78 10.17
C PRO A 264 -4.09 27.65 9.17
N GLN A 265 -3.37 28.00 8.09
CA GLN A 265 -2.72 27.07 7.17
C GLN A 265 -1.22 26.93 7.51
N PRO A 266 -0.61 25.74 7.33
CA PRO A 266 -1.25 24.45 7.21
C PRO A 266 -1.68 23.93 8.58
N TYR A 267 -2.84 23.30 8.64
CA TYR A 267 -3.09 22.35 9.71
C TYR A 267 -1.97 21.31 9.66
N ARG A 268 -1.34 20.99 10.80
CA ARG A 268 -0.57 19.76 10.86
C ARG A 268 -1.57 18.66 10.54
N ASP A 269 -1.47 18.11 9.34
CA ASP A 269 -2.31 17.01 8.90
C ASP A 269 -2.43 16.03 10.08
N ILE A 270 -3.64 15.80 10.61
CA ILE A 270 -3.89 14.84 11.72
C ILE A 270 -3.27 13.48 11.39
N PHE A 271 -3.05 13.24 10.11
CA PHE A 271 -2.47 12.05 9.52
C PHE A 271 -1.13 12.42 8.90
N TYR A 272 -0.16 11.50 8.89
CA TYR A 272 1.08 11.63 8.08
C TYR A 272 0.82 11.73 6.55
N ILE A 273 -0.42 11.99 6.13
CA ILE A 273 -0.92 12.08 4.76
C ILE A 273 -1.67 13.42 4.63
N PRO A 274 -1.37 14.24 3.60
CA PRO A 274 -2.07 15.50 3.38
C PRO A 274 -3.59 15.34 3.28
N THR A 275 -4.34 16.30 3.81
CA THR A 275 -5.82 16.28 3.76
C THR A 275 -6.37 16.07 2.35
N ALA A 276 -5.85 16.82 1.37
CA ALA A 276 -6.25 16.69 -0.04
C ALA A 276 -5.98 15.29 -0.59
N THR A 277 -4.86 14.70 -0.17
CA THR A 277 -4.42 13.36 -0.55
C THR A 277 -5.38 12.31 0.02
N TYR A 278 -5.75 12.38 1.29
CA TYR A 278 -6.76 11.48 1.86
C TYR A 278 -8.12 11.58 1.13
N LEU A 279 -8.63 12.81 0.91
CA LEU A 279 -9.91 13.02 0.25
C LEU A 279 -9.93 12.47 -1.19
N GLN A 280 -8.85 12.67 -1.95
CA GLN A 280 -8.74 12.15 -3.32
C GLN A 280 -8.84 10.62 -3.40
N GLY A 281 -8.35 9.91 -2.39
CA GLY A 281 -8.43 8.45 -2.32
C GLY A 281 -9.80 7.92 -1.90
N ILE A 282 -10.48 8.58 -0.96
CA ILE A 282 -11.71 8.07 -0.34
C ILE A 282 -13.00 8.55 -1.00
N GLU A 283 -13.04 9.79 -1.53
CA GLU A 283 -14.25 10.35 -2.13
C GLU A 283 -14.80 9.52 -3.31
N PRO A 284 -13.98 8.94 -4.20
CA PRO A 284 -14.49 8.06 -5.25
C PRO A 284 -15.24 6.84 -4.71
N LEU A 285 -14.80 6.28 -3.57
CA LEU A 285 -15.49 5.17 -2.92
C LEU A 285 -16.86 5.63 -2.38
N LEU A 286 -16.87 6.76 -1.66
CA LEU A 286 -18.09 7.30 -1.05
C LEU A 286 -19.09 7.84 -2.09
N GLY A 287 -18.59 8.35 -3.21
CA GLY A 287 -19.38 8.87 -4.34
C GLY A 287 -19.89 7.80 -5.30
N GLY A 288 -19.57 6.51 -5.07
CA GLY A 288 -20.07 5.40 -5.87
C GLY A 288 -19.42 5.29 -7.26
N ALA A 289 -18.11 5.52 -7.36
CA ALA A 289 -17.38 5.30 -8.61
C ALA A 289 -17.59 3.85 -9.12
N SER A 290 -17.92 3.68 -10.40
CA SER A 290 -18.36 2.39 -10.95
C SER A 290 -17.33 1.26 -10.87
N PHE A 291 -16.04 1.60 -10.77
CA PHE A 291 -14.93 0.65 -10.63
C PHE A 291 -14.57 0.35 -9.18
N LEU A 292 -15.16 1.04 -8.20
CA LEU A 292 -15.02 0.80 -6.76
C LEU A 292 -16.31 0.21 -6.22
N LYS A 293 -16.20 -0.88 -5.47
CA LYS A 293 -17.33 -1.59 -4.90
C LYS A 293 -17.04 -1.98 -3.45
N THR A 294 -18.10 -2.27 -2.71
CA THR A 294 -18.04 -2.89 -1.38
C THR A 294 -19.05 -4.04 -1.32
N ASN A 295 -18.82 -5.00 -0.44
CA ASN A 295 -19.82 -6.02 -0.06
C ASN A 295 -20.56 -5.67 1.24
N PHE A 296 -20.29 -4.50 1.83
CA PHE A 296 -20.98 -3.93 2.98
C PHE A 296 -21.53 -2.54 2.64
N ASN A 297 -22.42 -2.03 3.48
CA ASN A 297 -23.04 -0.72 3.27
C ASN A 297 -22.08 0.39 3.74
N VAL A 298 -21.65 1.26 2.82
CA VAL A 298 -20.79 2.40 3.17
C VAL A 298 -21.57 3.58 3.75
N GLY A 299 -22.90 3.56 3.76
CA GLY A 299 -23.72 4.66 4.29
C GLY A 299 -23.72 5.90 3.39
N GLN A 300 -24.20 7.02 3.93
CA GLN A 300 -24.23 8.32 3.23
C GLN A 300 -23.21 9.27 3.85
N PRO A 301 -22.43 10.01 3.04
CA PRO A 301 -21.51 11.03 3.53
C PRO A 301 -22.21 12.05 4.42
N TRP A 302 -21.58 12.38 5.55
CA TRP A 302 -22.04 13.44 6.43
C TRP A 302 -22.02 14.80 5.72
N ASP A 303 -23.04 15.62 5.98
CA ASP A 303 -23.14 16.97 5.44
C ASP A 303 -22.17 17.91 6.18
N TYR A 304 -20.99 18.09 5.59
CA TYR A 304 -19.92 18.87 6.18
C TYR A 304 -20.29 20.35 6.35
N LYS A 305 -21.29 20.88 5.61
CA LYS A 305 -21.68 22.29 5.72
C LYS A 305 -22.30 22.61 7.06
N LYS A 306 -22.98 21.64 7.68
CA LYS A 306 -23.51 21.77 9.05
C LYS A 306 -22.44 21.92 10.12
N LEU A 307 -21.17 21.62 9.79
CA LEU A 307 -20.02 21.82 10.70
C LEU A 307 -19.36 23.19 10.50
N VAL A 308 -19.68 23.89 9.41
CA VAL A 308 -19.14 25.21 9.06
C VAL A 308 -20.06 26.35 9.56
N GLU A 309 -21.35 26.06 9.70
CA GLU A 309 -22.37 26.93 10.32
C GLU A 309 -22.11 27.18 11.82
#